data_AF-A0A9J7L8V4-F1
#
_entry.id   AF-A0A9J7L8V4-F1
#
_cell.length_a   1.000
_cell.length_b   1.000
_cell.length_c   1.000
_cell.angle_alpha   90.00
_cell.angle_beta   90.00
_cell.angle_gamma   90.00
#
_symmetry.space_group_name_H-M   'P 1'
#
loop_
_entity.id
_entity.type
_entity.pdbx_description
1 polymer ?
#
loop_
_entity_poly.entity_id
_entity_poly.type
_entity_poly.pdbx_seq_one_letter_code
_entity_poly.pdbx_strand_id
1 'polypeptide(L)'
;MFETKTLGVDNPVALQRLVFFYVSFYLCQKGKGNLRDLKVGDFVLNTEGGRKYYTLKYYEHQKNHPDRLPENQPSPRLYESPNDTRPCPVQAFELYCSKLHNRCPYLFQRPSPQWEPGCHTSEWYYCEPVGHNKLATMMRDISKAAGLSKPYTNHSVTVTAIKALDKAGFESRVIMSLSGHRAEASVHRWKQGSRERPREACSDALGAALGLLGSSVKTDD
;
A
#
# COMPACT_ATOMS: atom_id res chain seq x y z
N MET A 1 -14.17 -5.06 -6.78
CA MET A 1 -13.79 -4.88 -5.36
C MET A 1 -14.53 -3.71 -4.71
N PHE A 2 -14.46 -2.49 -5.26
CA PHE A 2 -15.26 -1.34 -4.79
C PHE A 2 -16.71 -1.40 -5.32
N GLU A 3 -16.90 -1.68 -6.61
CA GLU A 3 -18.23 -1.86 -7.22
C GLU A 3 -19.05 -2.97 -6.54
N THR A 4 -18.39 -4.05 -6.16
CA THR A 4 -18.97 -5.19 -5.43
C THR A 4 -19.19 -4.90 -3.94
N LYS A 5 -18.91 -3.68 -3.47
CA LYS A 5 -18.96 -3.24 -2.07
C LYS A 5 -18.15 -4.12 -1.10
N THR A 6 -17.19 -4.88 -1.63
CA THR A 6 -16.30 -5.74 -0.85
C THR A 6 -15.29 -4.91 -0.07
N LEU A 7 -14.84 -3.81 -0.68
CA LEU A 7 -14.09 -2.73 -0.05
C LEU A 7 -15.01 -1.51 0.00
N GLY A 8 -15.19 -0.94 1.19
CA GLY A 8 -16.12 0.17 1.40
C GLY A 8 -16.11 0.61 2.86
N VAL A 9 -16.95 1.58 3.20
CA VAL A 9 -17.01 2.18 4.55
C VAL A 9 -18.32 1.88 5.29
N ASP A 10 -19.25 1.20 4.64
CA ASP A 10 -20.64 1.12 5.08
C ASP A 10 -20.90 0.08 6.19
N ASN A 11 -19.98 -0.88 6.37
CA ASN A 11 -20.11 -1.96 7.36
C ASN A 11 -18.75 -2.42 7.87
N PRO A 12 -18.67 -3.08 9.05
CA PRO A 12 -17.40 -3.37 9.71
C PRO A 12 -16.50 -4.33 8.91
N VAL A 13 -17.08 -5.25 8.15
CA VAL A 13 -16.31 -6.20 7.33
C VAL A 13 -15.70 -5.49 6.12
N ALA A 14 -16.48 -4.69 5.39
CA ALA A 14 -16.00 -3.93 4.24
C ALA A 14 -14.96 -2.89 4.63
N LEU A 15 -15.17 -2.18 5.75
CA LEU A 15 -14.24 -1.18 6.27
C LEU A 15 -12.92 -1.81 6.72
N GLN A 16 -12.98 -2.94 7.43
CA GLN A 16 -11.78 -3.67 7.82
C GLN A 16 -10.99 -4.16 6.60
N ARG A 17 -11.67 -4.69 5.58
CA ARG A 17 -11.02 -5.13 4.33
C ARG A 17 -10.38 -3.97 3.58
N LEU A 18 -11.04 -2.82 3.54
CA LEU A 18 -10.55 -1.59 2.94
C LEU A 18 -9.27 -1.11 3.63
N VAL A 19 -9.29 -0.97 4.96
CA VAL A 19 -8.12 -0.56 5.74
C VAL A 19 -6.99 -1.58 5.66
N PHE A 20 -7.30 -2.87 5.72
CA PHE A 20 -6.31 -3.92 5.49
C PHE A 20 -5.62 -3.75 4.14
N PHE A 21 -6.39 -3.52 3.07
CA PHE A 21 -5.85 -3.34 1.73
C PHE A 21 -4.97 -2.10 1.66
N TYR A 22 -5.43 -0.96 2.19
CA TYR A 22 -4.67 0.29 2.20
C TYR A 22 -3.38 0.21 3.01
N VAL A 23 -3.43 -0.32 4.23
CA VAL A 23 -2.23 -0.53 5.05
C VAL A 23 -1.23 -1.45 4.33
N SER A 24 -1.71 -2.53 3.73
CA SER A 24 -0.86 -3.47 2.98
C SER A 24 -0.26 -2.84 1.71
N PHE A 25 -1.03 -2.01 1.01
CA PHE A 25 -0.66 -1.42 -0.27
C PHE A 25 0.25 -0.19 -0.14
N TYR A 26 -0.11 0.76 0.74
CA TYR A 26 0.62 2.03 0.87
C TYR A 26 1.82 1.92 1.81
N LEU A 27 1.69 1.18 2.91
CA LEU A 27 2.75 1.06 3.90
C LEU A 27 3.69 -0.13 3.62
N CYS A 28 3.41 -0.88 2.54
CA CYS A 28 4.23 -1.97 2.01
C CYS A 28 4.82 -2.88 3.09
N GLN A 29 4.02 -3.22 4.10
CA GLN A 29 4.50 -3.97 5.27
C GLN A 29 5.07 -5.32 4.82
N LYS A 30 6.39 -5.45 4.98
CA LYS A 30 7.07 -6.73 4.84
C LYS A 30 6.46 -7.69 5.86
N GLY A 31 6.16 -8.92 5.45
CA GLY A 31 5.67 -10.03 6.30
C GLY A 31 6.65 -10.50 7.39
N LYS A 32 7.38 -9.58 8.02
CA LYS A 32 8.18 -9.78 9.24
C LYS A 32 7.58 -9.05 10.46
N GLY A 33 6.71 -8.06 10.27
CA GLY A 33 5.79 -7.59 11.31
C GLY A 33 4.46 -8.32 11.14
N ASN A 34 4.00 -9.04 12.16
CA ASN A 34 2.71 -9.71 12.10
C ASN A 34 1.63 -8.63 11.97
N LEU A 35 0.81 -8.65 10.91
CA LEU A 35 -0.31 -7.71 10.80
C LEU A 35 -1.22 -7.76 12.04
N ARG A 36 -1.27 -8.91 12.72
CA ARG A 36 -2.00 -9.07 14.00
C ARG A 36 -1.47 -8.17 15.11
N ASP A 37 -0.15 -7.95 15.15
CA ASP A 37 0.50 -7.28 16.27
C ASP A 37 0.54 -5.76 16.08
N LEU A 38 0.12 -5.24 14.92
CA LEU A 38 -0.04 -3.82 14.67
C LEU A 38 -1.05 -3.24 15.66
N LYS A 39 -0.66 -2.13 16.29
CA LYS A 39 -1.49 -1.36 17.22
C LYS A 39 -1.90 -0.05 16.58
N VAL A 40 -3.04 0.50 17.01
CA VAL A 40 -3.46 1.85 16.58
C VAL A 40 -2.38 2.88 16.90
N GLY A 41 -1.76 2.75 18.08
CA GLY A 41 -0.67 3.62 18.53
C GLY A 41 0.64 3.49 17.74
N ASP A 42 0.77 2.55 16.80
CA ASP A 42 1.95 2.46 15.93
C ASP A 42 1.89 3.46 14.76
N PHE A 43 0.72 4.05 14.51
CA PHE A 43 0.50 4.99 13.42
C PHE A 43 0.65 6.43 13.89
N VAL A 44 1.38 7.24 13.12
CA VAL A 44 1.63 8.65 13.40
C VAL A 44 1.01 9.50 12.32
N LEU A 45 0.11 10.41 12.73
CA LEU A 45 -0.50 11.38 11.83
C LEU A 45 0.49 12.53 11.62
N ASN A 46 0.75 12.85 10.36
CA ASN A 46 1.59 13.95 9.95
C ASN A 46 0.86 14.83 8.92
N THR A 47 1.33 16.05 8.74
CA THR A 47 0.83 16.98 7.71
C THR A 47 2.00 17.62 7.00
N GLU A 48 2.02 17.51 5.67
CA GLU A 48 3.06 18.12 4.82
C GLU A 48 2.41 18.66 3.54
N GLY A 49 2.75 19.89 3.15
CA GLY A 49 2.18 20.52 1.95
C GLY A 49 0.65 20.65 1.98
N GLY A 50 0.07 20.86 3.16
CA GLY A 50 -1.38 20.93 3.36
C GLY A 50 -2.10 19.59 3.25
N ARG A 51 -1.36 18.47 3.14
CA ARG A 51 -1.92 17.13 3.04
C ARG A 51 -1.61 16.26 4.25
N LYS A 52 -2.64 15.61 4.80
CA LYS A 52 -2.52 14.63 5.88
C LYS A 52 -2.00 13.29 5.36
N TYR A 53 -1.20 12.62 6.18
CA TYR A 53 -0.80 11.23 5.95
C TYR A 53 -0.45 10.50 7.24
N TYR A 54 -0.55 9.16 7.19
CA TYR A 54 -0.05 8.29 8.25
C TYR A 54 1.27 7.60 7.88
N THR A 55 2.16 7.49 8.88
CA THR A 55 3.41 6.70 8.88
C THR A 55 3.37 5.70 10.04
N LEU A 56 4.29 4.72 10.05
CA LEU A 56 4.50 3.85 11.22
C LEU A 56 5.70 4.33 12.04
N LYS A 57 5.57 4.32 13.36
CA LYS A 57 6.61 4.75 14.32
C LYS A 57 7.97 4.11 14.07
N TYR A 58 8.03 2.83 13.72
CA TYR A 58 9.31 2.17 13.50
C TYR A 58 10.09 2.73 12.30
N TYR A 59 9.41 3.31 11.29
CA TYR A 59 10.07 4.02 10.20
C TYR A 59 10.59 5.38 10.67
N GLU A 60 9.96 6.00 11.67
CA GLU A 60 10.46 7.22 12.30
C GLU A 60 11.67 6.94 13.18
N HIS A 61 11.66 5.86 13.97
CA HIS A 61 12.82 5.47 14.78
C HIS A 61 14.04 5.04 13.94
N GLN A 62 13.83 4.51 12.73
CA GLN A 62 14.93 4.24 11.80
C GLN A 62 15.64 5.52 11.33
N LYS A 63 14.98 6.68 11.31
CA LYS A 63 15.66 7.96 11.04
C LYS A 63 16.67 8.34 12.14
N ASN A 64 16.48 7.83 13.36
CA ASN A 64 17.27 8.19 14.54
C ASN A 64 18.36 7.15 14.89
N HIS A 65 18.60 6.15 14.04
CA HIS A 65 19.70 5.20 14.22
C HIS A 65 20.82 5.47 13.21
N PRO A 66 22.06 5.80 13.66
CA PRO A 66 23.14 6.22 12.78
C PRO A 66 23.57 5.16 11.74
N ASP A 67 23.28 3.88 11.99
CA ASP A 67 23.74 2.77 11.15
C ASP A 67 22.72 2.25 10.12
N ARG A 68 21.46 2.75 10.11
CA ARG A 68 20.46 2.21 9.19
C ARG A 68 19.53 3.27 8.60
N LEU A 69 19.88 3.57 7.35
CA LEU A 69 19.20 4.38 6.34
C LEU A 69 19.59 5.86 6.42
N PRO A 70 20.14 6.44 5.34
CA PRO A 70 20.39 7.87 5.28
C PRO A 70 19.11 8.66 5.59
N GLU A 71 19.26 9.80 6.26
CA GLU A 71 18.22 10.73 6.70
C GLU A 71 17.20 11.11 5.58
N ASN A 72 17.59 10.91 4.32
CA ASN A 72 16.82 11.17 3.10
C ASN A 72 16.12 9.95 2.47
N GLN A 73 16.07 8.78 3.11
CA GLN A 73 15.35 7.65 2.52
C GLN A 73 13.82 7.79 2.66
N PRO A 74 13.06 7.54 1.58
CA PRO A 74 11.62 7.69 1.59
C PRO A 74 10.98 6.60 2.45
N SER A 75 10.21 7.01 3.46
CA SER A 75 9.38 6.12 4.26
C SER A 75 8.02 5.90 3.56
N PRO A 76 7.41 4.71 3.66
CA PRO A 76 6.04 4.50 3.20
C PRO A 76 5.05 5.42 3.91
N ARG A 77 4.10 5.99 3.17
CA ARG A 77 3.11 6.96 3.67
C ARG A 77 1.73 6.64 3.11
N LEU A 78 0.72 6.75 3.97
CA LEU A 78 -0.69 6.64 3.62
C LEU A 78 -1.28 8.06 3.52
N TYR A 79 -1.23 8.66 2.34
CA TYR A 79 -1.73 10.02 2.12
C TYR A 79 -3.24 10.08 1.93
N GLU A 80 -3.82 11.24 2.27
CA GLU A 80 -5.17 11.56 1.84
C GLU A 80 -5.23 11.75 0.32
N SER A 81 -6.36 11.38 -0.26
CA SER A 81 -6.64 11.54 -1.70
C SER A 81 -8.08 12.04 -1.89
N PRO A 82 -8.34 13.33 -1.59
CA PRO A 82 -9.71 13.88 -1.57
C PRO A 82 -10.37 13.93 -2.95
N ASN A 83 -9.58 13.93 -4.03
CA ASN A 83 -10.06 14.02 -5.41
C ASN A 83 -10.24 12.64 -6.07
N ASP A 84 -10.15 11.55 -5.30
CA ASP A 84 -10.36 10.19 -5.79
C ASP A 84 -11.84 9.80 -5.68
N THR A 85 -12.35 9.06 -6.65
CA THR A 85 -13.72 8.51 -6.57
C THR A 85 -13.84 7.38 -5.54
N ARG A 86 -12.71 6.81 -5.12
CA ARG A 86 -12.61 5.80 -4.07
C ARG A 86 -12.56 6.45 -2.69
N PRO A 87 -12.96 5.74 -1.61
CA PRO A 87 -12.81 6.25 -0.26
C PRO A 87 -11.39 6.73 0.02
N CYS A 88 -11.24 7.95 0.54
CA CYS A 88 -9.93 8.51 0.87
C CYS A 88 -9.22 7.62 1.91
N PRO A 89 -7.93 7.25 1.72
CA PRO A 89 -7.24 6.32 2.61
C PRO A 89 -7.12 6.82 4.05
N VAL A 90 -6.82 8.11 4.24
CA VAL A 90 -6.75 8.73 5.58
C VAL A 90 -8.12 8.73 6.24
N GLN A 91 -9.17 9.18 5.54
CA GLN A 91 -10.53 9.21 6.09
C GLN A 91 -11.05 7.82 6.42
N ALA A 92 -10.79 6.83 5.57
CA ALA A 92 -11.16 5.44 5.83
C ALA A 92 -10.42 4.87 7.06
N PHE A 93 -9.14 5.21 7.21
CA PHE A 93 -8.35 4.80 8.38
C PHE A 93 -8.85 5.48 9.67
N GLU A 94 -9.08 6.79 9.64
CA GLU A 94 -9.64 7.55 10.79
C GLU A 94 -11.02 7.02 11.18
N LEU A 95 -11.90 6.78 10.20
CA LEU A 95 -13.20 6.15 10.44
C LEU A 95 -13.04 4.78 11.09
N TYR A 96 -12.17 3.92 10.57
CA TYR A 96 -11.91 2.62 11.16
C TYR A 96 -11.45 2.73 12.60
N CYS A 97 -10.45 3.56 12.90
CA CYS A 97 -9.97 3.81 14.25
C CYS A 97 -11.08 4.32 15.18
N SER A 98 -11.98 5.19 14.70
CA SER A 98 -13.11 5.69 15.50
C SER A 98 -14.13 4.61 15.88
N LYS A 99 -14.17 3.49 15.14
CA LYS A 99 -15.09 2.37 15.36
C LYS A 99 -14.47 1.23 16.18
N LEU A 100 -13.16 1.23 16.36
CA LEU A 100 -12.46 0.21 17.14
C LEU A 100 -12.81 0.28 18.63
N HIS A 101 -12.78 -0.86 19.30
CA HIS A 101 -12.98 -0.88 20.75
C HIS A 101 -11.72 -0.33 21.45
N ASN A 102 -11.91 0.72 22.26
CA ASN A 102 -10.85 1.43 22.98
C ASN A 102 -10.01 0.61 23.99
N ARG A 103 -10.53 -0.52 24.49
CA ARG A 103 -9.82 -1.41 25.43
C ARG A 103 -8.85 -2.37 24.73
N CYS A 104 -8.94 -2.50 23.41
CA CYS A 104 -8.09 -3.37 22.60
C CYS A 104 -7.08 -2.51 21.83
N PRO A 105 -5.77 -2.65 22.07
CA PRO A 105 -4.76 -1.80 21.42
C PRO A 105 -4.50 -2.18 19.96
N TYR A 106 -4.89 -3.41 19.56
CA TYR A 106 -4.62 -3.94 18.23
C TYR A 106 -5.45 -3.22 17.17
N LEU A 107 -4.83 -3.00 16.02
CA LEU A 107 -5.45 -2.36 14.86
C LEU A 107 -6.58 -3.24 14.31
N PHE A 108 -6.28 -4.51 14.00
CA PHE A 108 -7.27 -5.40 13.42
C PHE A 108 -8.03 -6.14 14.52
N GLN A 109 -9.21 -5.62 14.84
CA GLN A 109 -10.14 -6.23 15.80
C GLN A 109 -11.24 -7.04 15.11
N ARG A 110 -11.79 -8.06 15.78
CA ARG A 110 -12.81 -8.93 15.19
C ARG A 110 -14.08 -8.13 14.89
N PRO A 111 -14.57 -8.11 13.63
CA PRO A 111 -15.86 -7.50 13.31
C PRO A 111 -16.98 -8.11 14.15
N SER A 112 -17.88 -7.28 14.66
CA SER A 112 -19.04 -7.76 15.40
C SER A 112 -20.01 -8.46 14.43
N PRO A 113 -20.38 -9.73 14.68
CA PRO A 113 -21.42 -10.42 13.94
C PRO A 113 -22.83 -9.93 14.32
N GLN A 114 -22.96 -9.20 15.43
CA GLN A 114 -24.20 -8.57 15.88
C GLN A 114 -24.36 -7.16 15.29
N TRP A 115 -23.46 -6.76 14.37
CA TRP A 115 -23.54 -5.46 13.76
C TRP A 115 -24.77 -5.31 12.88
N GLU A 116 -25.56 -4.27 13.14
CA GLU A 116 -26.77 -3.95 12.38
C GLU A 116 -26.69 -2.55 11.75
N PRO A 117 -27.05 -2.39 10.46
CA PRO A 117 -27.10 -1.09 9.81
C PRO A 117 -28.07 -0.13 10.52
N GLY A 118 -27.63 1.10 10.79
CA GLY A 118 -28.46 2.16 11.39
C GLY A 118 -28.66 2.05 12.91
N CYS A 119 -28.23 0.96 13.54
CA CYS A 119 -28.28 0.79 14.98
C CYS A 119 -27.11 1.52 15.66
N HIS A 120 -27.39 2.59 16.41
CA HIS A 120 -26.36 3.43 17.04
C HIS A 120 -25.68 2.77 18.25
N THR A 121 -26.35 1.80 18.87
CA THR A 121 -25.82 1.04 20.01
C THR A 121 -25.00 -0.16 19.57
N SER A 122 -25.04 -0.50 18.27
CA SER A 122 -24.34 -1.66 17.74
C SER A 122 -22.83 -1.39 17.64
N GLU A 123 -22.04 -2.18 18.36
CA GLU A 123 -20.59 -2.16 18.23
C GLU A 123 -20.16 -2.67 16.85
N TRP A 124 -19.18 -1.99 16.24
CA TRP A 124 -18.62 -2.42 14.95
C TRP A 124 -17.61 -3.54 15.10
N TYR A 125 -16.83 -3.52 16.18
CA TYR A 125 -15.75 -4.48 16.46
C TYR A 125 -15.75 -4.87 17.92
N TYR A 126 -15.49 -6.14 18.20
CA TYR A 126 -15.24 -6.61 19.56
C TYR A 126 -13.83 -6.30 20.02
N CYS A 127 -13.64 -6.27 21.35
CA CYS A 127 -12.35 -6.12 22.02
C CYS A 127 -11.43 -7.35 21.88
N GLU A 128 -11.26 -7.87 20.66
CA GLU A 128 -10.52 -9.09 20.36
C GLU A 128 -9.72 -8.92 19.07
N PRO A 129 -8.43 -9.29 19.02
CA PRO A 129 -7.66 -9.22 17.78
C PRO A 129 -8.13 -10.26 16.77
N VAL A 130 -8.08 -9.93 15.48
CA VAL A 130 -8.27 -10.90 14.40
C VAL A 130 -7.15 -11.94 14.45
N GLY A 131 -7.51 -13.22 14.35
CA GLY A 131 -6.53 -14.31 14.37
C GLY A 131 -5.54 -14.29 13.20
N HIS A 132 -4.32 -14.79 13.42
CA HIS A 132 -3.26 -14.81 12.39
C HIS A 132 -3.70 -15.42 11.07
N ASN A 133 -4.37 -16.57 11.12
CA ASN A 133 -4.80 -17.28 9.91
C ASN A 133 -5.78 -16.45 9.09
N LYS A 134 -6.71 -15.76 9.76
CA LYS A 134 -7.70 -14.90 9.10
C LYS A 134 -7.04 -13.70 8.44
N LEU A 135 -6.06 -13.07 9.09
CA LEU A 135 -5.29 -11.98 8.49
C LEU A 135 -4.41 -12.49 7.33
N ALA A 136 -3.77 -13.65 7.47
CA ALA A 136 -2.94 -14.25 6.43
C ALA A 136 -3.72 -14.59 5.15
N THR A 137 -5.02 -14.89 5.28
CA THR A 137 -5.92 -15.17 4.14
C THR A 137 -6.80 -13.99 3.75
N MET A 138 -6.62 -12.79 4.33
CA MET A 138 -7.54 -11.67 4.12
C MET A 138 -7.70 -11.28 2.65
N MET A 139 -6.61 -11.16 1.87
CA MET A 139 -6.72 -10.85 0.44
C MET A 139 -7.41 -11.97 -0.36
N ARG A 140 -7.27 -13.23 0.09
CA ARG A 140 -7.98 -14.36 -0.52
C ARG A 140 -9.48 -14.26 -0.28
N ASP A 141 -9.87 -13.88 0.94
CA ASP A 141 -11.26 -13.66 1.31
C ASP A 141 -11.87 -12.46 0.57
N ILE A 142 -11.10 -11.37 0.41
CA ILE A 142 -11.48 -10.21 -0.42
C ILE A 142 -11.69 -10.66 -1.87
N SER A 143 -10.76 -11.45 -2.42
CA SER A 143 -10.84 -11.90 -3.82
C SER A 143 -12.11 -12.73 -4.09
N LYS A 144 -12.42 -13.66 -3.18
CA LYS A 144 -13.63 -14.48 -3.25
C LYS A 144 -14.91 -13.63 -3.13
N ALA A 145 -14.95 -12.75 -2.12
CA ALA A 145 -16.12 -11.90 -1.88
C ALA A 145 -16.36 -10.88 -3.00
N ALA A 146 -15.32 -10.48 -3.72
CA ALA A 146 -15.42 -9.59 -4.86
C ALA A 146 -15.62 -10.30 -6.21
N GLY A 147 -15.72 -11.64 -6.23
CA GLY A 147 -15.88 -12.40 -7.48
C GLY A 147 -14.72 -12.24 -8.46
N LEU A 148 -13.48 -12.04 -7.97
CA LEU A 148 -12.33 -11.91 -8.86
C LEU A 148 -12.05 -13.22 -9.61
N SER A 149 -11.47 -13.12 -10.81
CA SER A 149 -11.17 -14.27 -11.68
C SER A 149 -10.32 -15.35 -11.02
N LYS A 150 -9.53 -15.00 -10.00
CA LYS A 150 -8.77 -15.93 -9.19
C LYS A 150 -8.55 -15.41 -7.76
N PRO A 151 -8.28 -16.29 -6.80
CA PRO A 151 -7.90 -15.88 -5.46
C PRO A 151 -6.50 -15.25 -5.44
N TYR A 152 -6.40 -13.97 -5.06
CA TYR A 152 -5.14 -13.30 -4.80
C TYR A 152 -4.73 -13.43 -3.33
N THR A 153 -3.43 -13.32 -3.06
CA THR A 153 -2.84 -13.45 -1.71
C THR A 153 -2.39 -12.09 -1.18
N ASN A 154 -2.12 -12.00 0.12
CA ASN A 154 -1.57 -10.77 0.71
C ASN A 154 -0.27 -10.35 0.01
N HIS A 155 0.57 -11.32 -0.38
CA HIS A 155 1.77 -11.07 -1.17
C HIS A 155 1.47 -10.46 -2.55
N SER A 156 0.32 -10.77 -3.15
CA SER A 156 -0.10 -10.17 -4.42
C SER A 156 -0.31 -8.65 -4.27
N VAL A 157 -0.82 -8.18 -3.13
CA VAL A 157 -0.98 -6.74 -2.84
C VAL A 157 0.39 -6.06 -2.83
N THR A 158 1.37 -6.64 -2.13
CA THR A 158 2.74 -6.12 -2.07
C THR A 158 3.40 -6.08 -3.46
N VAL A 159 3.26 -7.15 -4.25
CA VAL A 159 3.80 -7.20 -5.62
C VAL A 159 3.15 -6.13 -6.50
N THR A 160 1.83 -5.92 -6.40
CA THR A 160 1.15 -4.87 -7.15
C THR A 160 1.63 -3.47 -6.75
N ALA A 161 1.86 -3.21 -5.46
CA ALA A 161 2.43 -1.94 -4.99
C ALA A 161 3.83 -1.70 -5.57
N ILE A 162 4.71 -2.72 -5.53
CA ILE A 162 6.06 -2.67 -6.13
C ILE A 162 6.01 -2.37 -7.62
N LYS A 163 5.13 -3.06 -8.36
CA LYS A 163 4.95 -2.84 -9.80
C LYS A 163 4.40 -1.44 -10.11
N ALA A 164 3.51 -0.90 -9.27
CA ALA A 164 3.00 0.45 -9.43
C ALA A 164 4.12 1.49 -9.25
N LEU A 165 4.99 1.31 -8.26
CA LEU A 165 6.15 2.17 -8.05
C LEU A 165 7.15 2.07 -9.22
N ASP A 166 7.44 0.86 -9.71
CA ASP A 166 8.33 0.67 -10.86
C ASP A 166 7.77 1.33 -12.14
N LYS A 167 6.46 1.14 -12.40
CA LYS A 167 5.78 1.78 -13.54
C LYS A 167 5.78 3.30 -13.46
N ALA A 168 5.78 3.86 -12.24
CA ALA A 168 5.89 5.30 -12.01
C ALA A 168 7.33 5.83 -12.14
N GLY A 169 8.32 4.96 -12.43
CA GLY A 169 9.70 5.36 -12.68
C GLY A 169 10.57 5.49 -11.44
N PHE A 170 10.11 5.03 -10.27
CA PHE A 170 10.95 5.05 -9.07
C PHE A 170 12.14 4.09 -9.19
N GLU A 171 13.31 4.55 -8.75
CA GLU A 171 14.52 3.73 -8.77
C GLU A 171 14.40 2.48 -7.88
N SER A 172 15.09 1.39 -8.26
CA SER A 172 15.08 0.13 -7.51
C SER A 172 15.38 0.34 -6.01
N ARG A 173 16.37 1.19 -5.68
CA ARG A 173 16.75 1.48 -4.29
C ARG A 173 15.61 2.10 -3.47
N VAL A 174 14.82 2.98 -4.09
CA VAL A 174 13.67 3.63 -3.46
C VAL A 174 12.57 2.61 -3.23
N ILE A 175 12.27 1.79 -4.25
CA ILE A 175 11.27 0.72 -4.15
C ILE A 175 11.67 -0.30 -3.08
N MET A 176 12.95 -0.68 -3.00
CA MET A 176 13.47 -1.58 -1.98
C MET A 176 13.32 -1.01 -0.57
N SER A 177 13.66 0.28 -0.38
CA SER A 177 13.48 0.98 0.90
C SER A 177 12.00 0.99 1.32
N LEU A 178 11.11 1.41 0.42
CA LEU A 178 9.67 1.47 0.67
C LEU A 178 9.05 0.09 0.95
N SER A 179 9.50 -0.94 0.25
CA SER A 179 8.97 -2.30 0.41
C SER A 179 9.69 -3.16 1.45
N GLY A 180 10.72 -2.60 2.10
CA GLY A 180 11.59 -3.30 3.05
C GLY A 180 12.40 -4.46 2.44
N HIS A 181 12.53 -4.56 1.11
CA HIS A 181 13.34 -5.61 0.47
C HIS A 181 14.83 -5.28 0.61
N ARG A 182 15.64 -6.29 0.99
CA ARG A 182 17.08 -6.12 1.22
C ARG A 182 17.95 -6.46 0.00
N ALA A 183 17.37 -7.14 -0.99
CA ALA A 183 18.07 -7.57 -2.19
C ALA A 183 17.37 -7.05 -3.44
N GLU A 184 18.13 -6.45 -4.35
CA GLU A 184 17.62 -5.89 -5.60
C GLU A 184 17.04 -6.96 -6.52
N ALA A 185 17.61 -8.18 -6.48
CA ALA A 185 17.09 -9.35 -7.18
C ALA A 185 15.62 -9.66 -6.82
N SER A 186 15.17 -9.32 -5.61
CA SER A 186 13.77 -9.49 -5.18
C SER A 186 12.82 -8.48 -5.85
N VAL A 187 13.33 -7.35 -6.33
CA VAL A 187 12.58 -6.31 -7.06
C VAL A 187 12.70 -6.52 -8.57
N HIS A 188 13.89 -6.86 -9.08
CA HIS A 188 14.17 -7.11 -10.50
C HIS A 188 13.30 -8.19 -11.15
N ARG A 189 12.91 -9.22 -10.39
CA ARG A 189 11.95 -10.25 -10.87
C ARG A 189 10.63 -9.62 -11.37
N TRP A 190 10.22 -8.51 -10.78
CA TRP A 190 8.95 -7.85 -11.08
C TRP A 190 9.06 -6.76 -12.15
N LYS A 191 10.29 -6.28 -12.42
CA LYS A 191 10.62 -5.33 -13.50
C LYS A 191 10.57 -5.96 -14.90
N GLN A 192 10.55 -7.29 -15.01
CA GLN A 192 10.63 -7.94 -16.32
C GLN A 192 9.43 -7.68 -17.25
N GLY A 193 8.33 -7.11 -16.74
CA GLY A 193 7.17 -6.71 -17.53
C GLY A 193 7.20 -5.28 -18.09
N SER A 194 8.23 -4.47 -17.80
CA SER A 194 8.40 -3.10 -18.31
C SER A 194 9.54 -2.99 -19.34
N ARG A 195 10.05 -4.13 -19.84
CA ARG A 195 11.29 -4.27 -20.62
C ARG A 195 11.27 -3.74 -22.06
N GLU A 196 10.13 -3.33 -22.61
CA GLU A 196 10.09 -2.80 -23.97
C GLU A 196 10.70 -1.40 -24.05
N ARG A 197 10.31 -0.49 -23.14
CA ARG A 197 10.84 0.90 -23.11
C ARG A 197 12.36 1.03 -22.89
N PRO A 198 13.00 0.26 -21.99
CA PRO A 198 14.45 0.37 -21.77
C PRO A 198 15.30 -0.16 -22.92
N ARG A 199 14.80 -1.14 -23.70
CA ARG A 199 15.58 -1.73 -24.80
C ARG A 199 15.64 -0.81 -26.01
N GLU A 200 14.50 -0.22 -26.38
CA GLU A 200 14.43 0.81 -27.42
C GLU A 200 15.25 2.02 -27.02
N ALA A 201 15.06 2.57 -25.81
CA ALA A 201 15.82 3.73 -25.35
C ALA A 201 17.33 3.48 -25.22
N CYS A 202 17.77 2.28 -24.82
CA CYS A 202 19.20 1.91 -24.86
C CYS A 202 19.71 1.81 -26.29
N SER A 203 18.93 1.21 -27.20
CA SER A 203 19.31 1.11 -28.61
C SER A 203 19.40 2.49 -29.26
N ASP A 204 18.47 3.39 -28.97
CA ASP A 204 18.45 4.77 -29.47
C ASP A 204 19.61 5.59 -28.90
N ALA A 205 19.91 5.44 -27.60
CA ALA A 205 21.05 6.10 -26.98
C ALA A 205 22.40 5.59 -27.52
N LEU A 206 22.52 4.28 -27.75
CA LEU A 206 23.69 3.69 -28.40
C LEU A 206 23.80 4.10 -29.88
N GLY A 207 22.67 4.17 -30.59
CA GLY A 207 22.62 4.65 -31.98
C GLY A 207 22.97 6.12 -32.11
N ALA A 208 22.52 6.97 -31.18
CA ALA A 208 22.90 8.37 -31.08
C ALA A 208 24.39 8.54 -30.74
N ALA A 209 24.93 7.73 -29.84
CA ALA A 209 26.36 7.73 -29.51
C ALA A 209 27.25 7.23 -30.66
N LEU A 210 26.72 6.42 -31.57
CA LEU A 210 27.40 5.96 -32.80
C LEU A 210 27.16 6.87 -34.01
N GLY A 211 26.46 8.00 -33.86
CA GLY A 211 26.19 8.94 -34.95
C GLY A 211 25.25 8.39 -36.04
N LEU A 212 24.47 7.35 -35.75
CA LEU A 212 23.64 6.64 -36.73
C LEU A 212 22.25 7.25 -36.96
N LEU A 213 21.89 8.32 -36.24
CA LEU A 213 20.69 9.12 -36.54
C LEU A 213 21.14 10.46 -37.09
N GLY A 214 21.34 10.47 -38.40
CA GLY A 214 21.75 11.63 -39.17
C GLY A 214 20.76 12.79 -39.04
N SER A 215 21.32 13.96 -38.77
CA SER A 215 20.71 15.24 -39.10
C SER A 215 20.33 15.23 -40.58
N SER A 216 19.04 15.35 -40.89
CA SER A 216 18.64 15.95 -42.16
C SER A 216 17.73 17.12 -41.87
N VAL A 217 18.33 18.27 -42.11
CA VAL A 217 17.76 19.62 -42.11
C VAL A 217 16.60 19.66 -43.09
N LYS A 218 15.46 20.20 -42.65
CA LYS A 218 14.40 20.65 -43.55
C LYS A 218 14.93 21.81 -44.39
N THR A 219 15.04 21.60 -45.70
CA THR A 219 14.99 22.68 -46.69
C THR A 219 13.53 22.95 -46.98
N ASP A 220 13.05 24.14 -46.62
CA ASP A 220 11.84 24.71 -47.20
C ASP A 220 12.29 25.86 -48.11
N ASP A 221 11.79 25.85 -49.35
CA ASP A 221 11.87 26.90 -50.36
C ASP A 221 11.25 28.24 -49.89
#